data_AF-A0A6P6Q815-F1
#
_entry.id   AF-A0A6P6Q815-F1
#
_cell.length_a   1.000
_cell.length_b   1.000
_cell.length_c   1.000
_cell.angle_alpha   90.00
_cell.angle_beta   90.00
_cell.angle_gamma   90.00
#
_symmetry.space_group_name_H-M   'P 1'
#
loop_
_entity.id
_entity.type
_entity.pdbx_description
1 polymer ?
#
loop_
_entity_poly.entity_id
_entity_poly.type
_entity_poly.pdbx_seq_one_letter_code
_entity_poly.pdbx_strand_id
1 'polypeptide(L)'
;METVDKLEAMFQKAEADIEYVEKRLKFDFMANAREAGTFEGNPVQLLENLSAIKARHAALCTQVEEITAEQKRSMDSIRAHLDTTVQLVQQLQNTADVQVPPLTKEEQEARDFLCSSIAALNVEDVPTGEPQTQAQSESQNVCDEVSEGTFETVPRSVRGNLKLNDLNMLYKQLSEYFSDKDRGPISTQRMKKLNMKVSDSALKTLQHLKIIELDKKGLVSLVAKTGTK
;
A
#
# COMPACT_ATOMS: atom_id res chain seq x y z
N MET A 1 3.51 -26.61 -66.53
CA MET A 1 3.48 -25.14 -66.56
C MET A 1 2.18 -24.67 -65.93
N GLU A 2 1.02 -25.08 -66.47
CA GLU A 2 -0.32 -24.72 -65.97
C GLU A 2 -0.60 -24.97 -64.46
N THR A 3 -0.03 -26.03 -63.87
CA THR A 3 -0.16 -26.31 -62.42
C THR A 3 0.67 -25.37 -61.55
N VAL A 4 1.83 -24.92 -62.06
CA VAL A 4 2.70 -23.94 -61.40
C VAL A 4 2.07 -22.56 -61.51
N ASP A 5 1.53 -22.20 -62.67
CA ASP A 5 0.84 -20.93 -62.90
C ASP A 5 -0.40 -20.79 -61.98
N LYS A 6 -1.14 -21.88 -61.77
CA LYS A 6 -2.27 -21.92 -60.82
C LYS A 6 -1.81 -21.74 -59.37
N LEU A 7 -0.69 -22.33 -59.00
CA LEU A 7 -0.13 -22.21 -57.65
C LEU A 7 0.39 -20.77 -57.41
N GLU A 8 1.07 -20.19 -58.40
CA GLU A 8 1.51 -18.80 -58.38
C GLU A 8 0.32 -17.84 -58.23
N ALA A 9 -0.76 -18.06 -58.98
CA ALA A 9 -1.99 -17.26 -58.84
C ALA A 9 -2.62 -17.39 -57.44
N MET A 10 -2.56 -18.57 -56.82
CA MET A 10 -3.01 -18.75 -55.43
C MET A 10 -2.14 -17.99 -54.43
N PHE A 11 -0.82 -17.97 -54.63
CA PHE A 11 0.09 -17.20 -53.79
C PHE A 11 -0.12 -15.69 -53.95
N GLN A 12 -0.22 -15.19 -55.19
CA GLN A 12 -0.52 -13.78 -55.47
C GLN A 12 -1.85 -13.35 -54.84
N LYS A 13 -2.87 -14.21 -54.90
CA LYS A 13 -4.14 -13.95 -54.24
C LYS A 13 -4.01 -13.93 -52.71
N ALA A 14 -3.33 -14.92 -52.13
CA ALA A 14 -3.13 -14.97 -50.68
C ALA A 14 -2.34 -13.76 -50.16
N GLU A 15 -1.34 -13.30 -50.91
CA GLU A 15 -0.57 -12.09 -50.60
C GLU A 15 -1.45 -10.83 -50.65
N ALA A 16 -2.26 -10.68 -51.71
CA ALA A 16 -3.21 -9.58 -51.83
C ALA A 16 -4.28 -9.58 -50.72
N ASP A 17 -4.80 -10.76 -50.35
CA ASP A 17 -5.77 -10.92 -49.27
C ASP A 17 -5.15 -10.51 -47.91
N ILE A 18 -3.90 -10.90 -47.62
CA ILE A 18 -3.18 -10.51 -46.40
C ILE A 18 -2.94 -8.99 -46.38
N GLU A 19 -2.49 -8.42 -47.50
CA GLU A 19 -2.24 -6.97 -47.60
C GLU A 19 -3.55 -6.17 -47.40
N TYR A 20 -4.67 -6.66 -47.92
CA TYR A 20 -5.98 -6.06 -47.69
C TYR A 20 -6.37 -6.08 -46.22
N VAL A 21 -6.21 -7.23 -45.54
CA VAL A 21 -6.50 -7.38 -44.11
C VAL A 21 -5.61 -6.44 -43.28
N GLU A 22 -4.32 -6.35 -43.59
CA GLU A 22 -3.39 -5.44 -42.90
C GLU A 22 -3.81 -3.97 -43.05
N LYS A 23 -4.11 -3.54 -44.27
CA LYS A 23 -4.57 -2.16 -44.55
C LYS A 23 -5.88 -1.86 -43.84
N ARG A 24 -6.82 -2.81 -43.83
CA ARG A 24 -8.11 -2.65 -43.15
C ARG A 24 -7.92 -2.53 -41.63
N LEU A 25 -7.13 -3.39 -41.02
CA LEU A 25 -6.81 -3.34 -39.59
C LEU A 25 -6.13 -2.02 -39.22
N LYS A 26 -5.13 -1.57 -39.99
CA LYS A 26 -4.47 -0.28 -39.76
C LYS A 26 -5.45 0.88 -39.78
N PHE A 27 -6.36 0.89 -40.76
CA PHE A 27 -7.41 1.91 -40.84
C PHE A 27 -8.31 1.87 -39.60
N ASP A 28 -8.81 0.70 -39.23
CA ASP A 28 -9.70 0.53 -38.08
C ASP A 28 -8.99 0.94 -36.76
N PHE A 29 -7.72 0.59 -36.56
CA PHE A 29 -6.93 1.07 -35.41
C PHE A 29 -6.80 2.60 -35.36
N MET A 30 -6.51 3.25 -36.48
CA MET A 30 -6.38 4.72 -36.53
C MET A 30 -7.72 5.44 -36.35
N ALA A 31 -8.80 4.86 -36.87
CA ALA A 31 -10.16 5.40 -36.71
C ALA A 31 -10.60 5.30 -35.24
N ASN A 32 -10.46 4.12 -34.64
CA ASN A 32 -10.84 3.87 -33.24
C ASN A 32 -9.96 4.65 -32.25
N ALA A 33 -8.67 4.85 -32.53
CA ALA A 33 -7.78 5.66 -31.68
C ALA A 33 -8.17 7.15 -31.64
N ARG A 34 -8.91 7.64 -32.63
CA ARG A 34 -9.45 9.02 -32.64
C ARG A 34 -10.75 9.15 -31.85
N GLU A 35 -11.52 8.07 -31.71
CA GLU A 35 -12.79 8.03 -30.98
C GLU A 35 -12.64 7.66 -29.50
N ALA A 36 -11.74 6.72 -29.18
CA ALA A 36 -11.40 6.35 -27.82
C ALA A 36 -10.37 7.36 -27.27
N GLY A 37 -10.85 8.53 -26.84
CA GLY A 37 -10.04 9.48 -26.09
C GLY A 37 -9.29 8.76 -24.96
N THR A 38 -7.96 8.82 -25.02
CA THR A 38 -6.99 8.16 -24.13
C THR A 38 -7.02 6.63 -24.15
N PHE A 39 -6.16 6.03 -24.97
CA PHE A 39 -5.75 4.64 -24.82
C PHE A 39 -5.05 4.51 -23.46
N GLU A 40 -5.64 3.78 -22.53
CA GLU A 40 -5.06 3.50 -21.21
C GLU A 40 -3.81 2.62 -21.38
N GLY A 41 -2.66 3.27 -21.60
CA GLY A 41 -1.32 2.69 -21.64
C GLY A 41 -0.98 1.88 -22.89
N ASN A 42 0.14 2.22 -23.54
CA ASN A 42 0.75 1.32 -24.53
C ASN A 42 1.15 0.00 -23.82
N PRO A 43 0.72 -1.18 -24.31
CA PRO A 43 1.00 -2.46 -23.66
C PRO A 43 2.51 -2.74 -23.52
N VAL A 44 3.34 -2.24 -24.43
CA VAL A 44 4.80 -2.35 -24.35
C VAL A 44 5.33 -1.56 -23.15
N GLN A 45 4.84 -0.33 -22.94
CA GLN A 45 5.22 0.49 -21.79
C GLN A 45 4.71 -0.10 -20.48
N LEU A 46 3.51 -0.69 -20.49
CA LEU A 46 2.96 -1.35 -19.30
C LEU A 46 3.82 -2.56 -18.88
N LEU A 47 4.27 -3.37 -19.84
CA LEU A 47 5.15 -4.50 -19.57
C LEU A 47 6.51 -4.05 -19.03
N GLU A 48 7.08 -2.98 -19.59
CA GLU A 48 8.33 -2.40 -19.09
C GLU A 48 8.17 -1.88 -17.65
N ASN A 49 7.10 -1.13 -17.37
CA ASN A 49 6.79 -0.65 -16.03
C ASN A 49 6.60 -1.80 -15.03
N LEU A 50 5.87 -2.85 -15.42
CA LEU A 50 5.66 -4.04 -14.60
C LEU A 50 6.99 -4.72 -14.28
N SER A 51 7.88 -4.86 -15.27
CA SER A 51 9.21 -5.45 -15.06
C SER A 51 10.05 -4.64 -14.07
N ALA A 52 10.02 -3.30 -14.17
CA ALA A 52 10.72 -2.41 -13.27
C ALA A 52 10.17 -2.49 -11.83
N ILE A 53 8.85 -2.59 -11.67
CA ILE A 53 8.20 -2.77 -10.37
C ILE A 53 8.61 -4.10 -9.75
N LYS A 54 8.58 -5.21 -10.51
CA LYS A 54 9.03 -6.52 -10.02
C LYS A 54 10.48 -6.50 -9.56
N ALA A 55 11.36 -5.85 -10.33
CA ALA A 55 12.77 -5.73 -9.95
C ALA A 55 12.96 -4.93 -8.65
N ARG A 56 12.23 -3.82 -8.49
CA ARG A 56 12.27 -3.02 -7.25
C ARG A 56 11.72 -3.78 -6.05
N HIS A 57 10.64 -4.52 -6.23
CA HIS A 57 10.08 -5.37 -5.19
C HIS A 57 11.08 -6.43 -4.73
N ALA A 58 11.68 -7.16 -5.67
CA ALA A 58 12.70 -8.16 -5.35
C ALA A 58 13.89 -7.55 -4.59
N ALA A 59 14.39 -6.40 -5.04
CA ALA A 59 15.47 -5.69 -4.35
C ALA A 59 15.08 -5.24 -2.93
N LEU A 60 13.83 -4.82 -2.72
CA LEU A 60 13.33 -4.42 -1.41
C LEU A 60 13.19 -5.63 -0.48
N CYS A 61 12.69 -6.77 -0.96
CA CYS A 61 12.64 -8.01 -0.18
C CYS A 61 14.03 -8.42 0.31
N THR A 62 15.03 -8.44 -0.59
CA THR A 62 16.42 -8.74 -0.21
C THR A 62 16.96 -7.76 0.83
N GLN A 63 16.71 -6.46 0.67
CA GLN A 63 17.15 -5.46 1.67
C GLN A 63 16.49 -5.67 3.04
N VAL A 64 15.19 -6.00 3.08
CA VAL A 64 14.48 -6.27 4.33
C VAL A 64 15.05 -7.52 5.00
N GLU A 65 15.29 -8.59 4.25
CA GLU A 65 15.91 -9.82 4.75
C GLU A 65 17.30 -9.55 5.35
N GLU A 66 18.14 -8.78 4.66
CA GLU A 66 19.47 -8.38 5.15
C GLU A 66 19.38 -7.55 6.44
N ILE A 67 18.48 -6.56 6.50
CA ILE A 67 18.27 -5.72 7.68
C ILE A 67 17.81 -6.58 8.86
N THR A 68 16.83 -7.45 8.66
CA THR A 68 16.32 -8.35 9.71
C THR A 68 17.43 -9.29 10.21
N ALA A 69 18.26 -9.83 9.30
CA ALA A 69 19.40 -10.65 9.69
C ALA A 69 20.45 -9.88 10.50
N GLU A 70 20.76 -8.64 10.12
CA GLU A 70 21.72 -7.79 10.85
C GLU A 70 21.17 -7.34 12.21
N GLN A 71 19.88 -6.98 12.28
CA GLN A 71 19.21 -6.65 13.54
C GLN A 71 19.27 -7.83 14.51
N LYS A 72 18.94 -9.04 14.04
CA LYS A 72 19.05 -10.26 14.85
C LYS A 72 20.48 -10.49 15.35
N ARG A 73 21.46 -10.42 14.45
CA ARG A 73 22.88 -10.59 14.81
C ARG A 73 23.34 -9.55 15.85
N SER A 74 22.95 -8.30 15.66
CA SER A 74 23.29 -7.20 16.57
C SER A 74 22.67 -7.41 17.95
N MET A 75 21.39 -7.75 18.02
CA MET A 75 20.75 -8.03 19.31
C MET A 75 21.34 -9.24 20.02
N ASP A 76 21.64 -10.32 19.29
CA ASP A 76 22.27 -11.50 19.87
C ASP A 76 23.67 -11.18 20.39
N SER A 77 24.43 -10.34 19.69
CA SER A 77 25.73 -9.84 20.17
C SER A 77 25.60 -8.99 21.44
N ILE A 78 24.61 -8.09 21.50
CA ILE A 78 24.35 -7.27 22.69
C ILE A 78 24.00 -8.17 23.88
N ARG A 79 23.12 -9.15 23.67
CA ARG A 79 22.73 -10.12 24.71
C ARG A 79 23.94 -10.88 25.23
N ALA A 80 24.77 -11.44 24.35
CA ALA A 80 25.97 -12.17 24.73
C ALA A 80 26.96 -11.31 25.52
N HIS A 81 27.14 -10.04 25.13
CA HIS A 81 28.04 -9.12 25.83
C HIS A 81 27.50 -8.73 27.21
N LEU A 82 26.19 -8.48 27.32
CA LEU A 82 25.53 -8.21 28.59
C LEU A 82 25.62 -9.42 29.53
N ASP A 83 25.35 -10.63 29.05
CA ASP A 83 25.48 -11.86 29.84
C ASP A 83 26.90 -12.04 30.38
N THR A 84 27.91 -11.81 29.54
CA THR A 84 29.32 -11.85 29.95
C THR A 84 29.63 -10.81 31.02
N THR A 85 29.11 -9.59 30.86
CA THR A 85 29.31 -8.49 31.81
C THR A 85 28.66 -8.80 33.15
N VAL A 86 27.44 -9.33 33.15
CA VAL A 86 26.71 -9.74 34.36
C VAL A 86 27.48 -10.85 35.09
N GLN A 87 27.99 -11.85 34.36
CA GLN A 87 28.82 -12.90 34.95
C GLN A 87 30.08 -12.34 35.61
N LEU A 88 30.78 -11.41 34.94
CA LEU A 88 31.98 -10.77 35.50
C LEU A 88 31.67 -9.95 36.75
N VAL A 89 30.59 -9.15 36.73
CA VAL A 89 30.14 -8.37 37.88
C VAL A 89 29.80 -9.29 39.06
N GLN A 90 29.12 -10.41 38.80
CA GLN A 90 28.81 -11.40 39.84
C GLN A 90 30.08 -12.01 40.45
N GLN A 91 31.09 -12.34 39.64
CA GLN A 91 32.37 -12.85 40.14
C GLN A 91 33.10 -11.84 41.02
N LEU A 92 33.11 -10.57 40.62
CA LEU A 92 33.73 -9.49 41.39
C LEU A 92 33.00 -9.25 42.72
N GLN A 93 31.66 -9.25 42.71
CA GLN A 93 30.84 -9.13 43.93
C GLN A 93 31.13 -10.27 44.92
N ASN A 94 31.20 -11.51 44.41
CA ASN A 94 31.52 -12.68 45.23
C ASN A 94 32.94 -12.60 45.82
N THR A 95 33.90 -12.07 45.07
CA THR A 95 35.30 -11.91 45.54
C THR A 95 35.44 -10.80 46.58
N ALA A 96 34.65 -9.72 46.44
CA ALA A 96 34.67 -8.57 47.34
C ALA A 96 33.74 -8.71 48.55
N ASP A 97 32.99 -9.81 48.66
CA ASP A 97 31.96 -10.06 49.69
C ASP A 97 30.90 -8.93 49.78
N VAL A 98 30.54 -8.36 48.63
CA VAL A 98 29.55 -7.28 48.52
C VAL A 98 28.20 -7.87 48.11
N GLN A 99 27.24 -7.86 49.04
CA GLN A 99 25.87 -8.30 48.78
C GLN A 99 25.05 -7.15 48.16
N VAL A 100 24.58 -7.33 46.93
CA VAL A 100 23.65 -6.40 46.28
C VAL A 100 22.22 -6.81 46.63
N PRO A 101 21.36 -5.87 47.08
CA PRO A 101 19.95 -6.15 47.32
C PRO A 101 19.25 -6.66 46.04
N PRO A 102 18.24 -7.53 46.18
CA PRO A 102 17.41 -7.91 45.03
C PRO A 102 16.68 -6.69 44.46
N LEU A 103 16.35 -6.74 43.17
CA LEU A 103 15.59 -5.69 42.51
C LEU A 103 14.28 -5.42 43.27
N THR A 104 13.95 -4.15 43.40
CA THR A 104 12.66 -3.70 43.93
C THR A 104 11.54 -4.10 42.98
N LYS A 105 10.30 -4.08 43.49
CA LYS A 105 9.13 -4.48 42.69
C LYS A 105 8.97 -3.60 41.46
N GLU A 106 9.21 -2.31 41.62
CA GLU A 106 9.14 -1.30 40.56
C GLU A 106 10.20 -1.55 39.48
N GLU A 107 11.43 -1.91 39.85
CA GLU A 107 12.50 -2.23 38.90
C GLU A 107 12.24 -3.55 38.15
N GLN A 108 11.67 -4.53 38.86
CA GLN A 108 11.27 -5.80 38.28
C GLN A 108 10.16 -5.62 37.23
N GLU A 109 9.15 -4.82 37.54
CA GLU A 109 8.08 -4.45 36.59
C GLU A 109 8.63 -3.69 35.38
N ALA A 110 9.56 -2.74 35.59
CA ALA A 110 10.21 -2.00 34.50
C ALA A 110 11.04 -2.92 33.58
N ARG A 111 11.74 -3.90 34.14
CA ARG A 111 12.48 -4.91 33.38
C ARG A 111 11.55 -5.75 32.51
N ASP A 112 10.47 -6.25 33.09
CA ASP A 112 9.53 -7.13 32.39
C ASP A 112 8.79 -6.39 31.26
N PHE A 113 8.50 -5.09 31.45
CA PHE A 113 7.99 -4.20 30.41
C PHE A 113 8.98 -4.02 29.24
N LEU A 114 10.26 -3.83 29.55
CA LEU A 114 11.31 -3.72 28.53
C LEU A 114 11.46 -5.02 27.73
N CYS A 115 11.52 -6.17 28.41
CA CYS A 115 11.60 -7.48 27.76
C CYS A 115 10.38 -7.76 26.87
N SER A 116 9.18 -7.42 27.32
CA SER A 116 7.94 -7.61 26.54
C SER A 116 7.92 -6.71 25.29
N SER A 117 8.37 -5.46 25.43
CA SER A 117 8.47 -4.51 24.32
C SER A 117 9.48 -4.95 23.26
N ILE A 118 10.61 -5.53 23.68
CA ILE A 118 11.63 -6.08 22.78
C ILE A 118 11.11 -7.36 22.10
N ALA A 119 10.41 -8.23 22.82
CA ALA A 119 9.80 -9.44 22.26
C ALA A 119 8.75 -9.12 21.17
N ALA A 120 8.00 -8.03 21.33
CA ALA A 120 7.03 -7.58 20.32
C ALA A 120 7.68 -7.02 19.04
N LEU A 121 8.95 -6.60 19.10
CA LEU A 121 9.72 -6.11 17.95
C LEU A 121 10.43 -7.22 17.18
N ASN A 122 10.61 -8.41 17.79
CA ASN A 122 11.08 -9.59 17.09
C ASN A 122 9.94 -10.11 16.22
N VAL A 123 9.96 -9.72 14.95
CA VAL A 123 9.18 -10.35 13.88
C VAL A 123 9.73 -11.77 13.67
N GLU A 124 9.31 -12.70 14.52
CA GLU A 124 9.46 -14.13 14.25
C GLU A 124 8.46 -14.51 13.16
N ASP A 125 9.02 -15.00 12.05
CA ASP A 125 8.43 -15.87 11.03
C ASP A 125 7.14 -15.39 10.35
N VAL A 126 7.31 -14.74 9.19
CA VAL A 126 6.28 -14.74 8.15
C VAL A 126 6.21 -16.16 7.58
N PRO A 127 5.09 -16.89 7.71
CA PRO A 127 4.94 -18.14 6.98
C PRO A 127 4.89 -17.79 5.49
N THR A 128 5.84 -18.35 4.75
CA THR A 128 5.85 -18.40 3.30
C THR A 128 4.51 -18.99 2.83
N GLY A 129 3.62 -18.12 2.35
CA GLY A 129 2.34 -18.50 1.78
C GLY A 129 2.47 -18.78 0.28
N GLU A 130 2.60 -20.06 -0.09
CA GLU A 130 2.24 -20.53 -1.42
C GLU A 130 0.71 -20.52 -1.63
N PRO A 131 0.23 -20.46 -2.89
CA PRO A 131 -1.05 -19.86 -3.23
C PRO A 131 -2.24 -20.78 -2.93
N GLN A 132 -3.13 -20.35 -2.04
CA GLN A 132 -4.41 -21.01 -1.84
C GLN A 132 -5.47 -20.49 -2.81
N THR A 133 -5.94 -21.43 -3.61
CA THR A 133 -7.11 -21.42 -4.47
C THR A 133 -8.37 -20.93 -3.75
N GLN A 134 -9.03 -19.97 -4.39
CA GLN A 134 -10.46 -19.61 -4.36
C GLN A 134 -11.31 -20.17 -3.20
N ALA A 135 -11.73 -19.26 -2.31
CA ALA A 135 -13.06 -19.29 -1.73
C ALA A 135 -13.73 -17.93 -1.99
N GLN A 136 -14.80 -17.96 -2.77
CA GLN A 136 -15.71 -16.83 -2.94
C GLN A 136 -16.38 -16.54 -1.60
N SER A 137 -16.39 -15.28 -1.19
CA SER A 137 -17.36 -14.74 -0.23
C SER A 137 -17.54 -13.25 -0.51
N GLU A 138 -18.66 -12.97 -1.17
CA GLU A 138 -19.56 -11.83 -1.03
C GLU A 138 -18.97 -10.43 -0.77
N SER A 139 -19.17 -9.56 -1.76
CA SER A 139 -19.01 -8.11 -1.67
C SER A 139 -19.62 -7.51 -0.41
N GLN A 140 -18.79 -7.11 0.54
CA GLN A 140 -19.03 -5.95 1.38
C GLN A 140 -17.90 -4.96 1.13
N ASN A 141 -18.25 -3.80 0.56
CA ASN A 141 -17.35 -2.66 0.42
C ASN A 141 -16.95 -2.19 1.83
N VAL A 142 -15.86 -2.72 2.36
CA VAL A 142 -15.27 -2.27 3.62
C VAL A 142 -14.48 -1.00 3.30
N CYS A 143 -15.04 0.13 3.71
CA CYS A 143 -14.31 1.38 3.76
C CYS A 143 -13.31 1.28 4.92
N ASP A 144 -12.02 1.08 4.63
CA ASP A 144 -11.00 0.98 5.68
C ASP A 144 -10.92 2.29 6.48
N GLU A 145 -11.41 2.27 7.72
CA GLU A 145 -11.38 3.39 8.65
C GLU A 145 -9.95 3.94 8.79
N VAL A 146 -9.82 5.27 8.94
CA VAL A 146 -8.53 5.90 9.23
C VAL A 146 -8.08 5.41 10.61
N SER A 147 -6.98 4.67 10.67
CA SER A 147 -6.39 4.18 11.91
C SER A 147 -5.74 5.33 12.69
N GLU A 148 -5.73 5.24 14.03
CA GLU A 148 -5.13 6.24 14.93
C GLU A 148 -3.68 6.57 14.55
N GLY A 149 -2.89 5.56 14.16
CA GLY A 149 -1.51 5.75 13.70
C GLY A 149 -1.42 6.61 12.44
N THR A 150 -2.34 6.46 11.48
CA THR A 150 -2.36 7.28 10.26
C THR A 150 -2.86 8.70 10.53
N PHE A 151 -3.76 8.88 11.50
CA PHE A 151 -4.27 10.18 11.90
C PHE A 151 -3.21 11.02 12.62
N GLU A 152 -2.38 10.41 13.47
CA GLU A 152 -1.30 11.11 14.19
C GLU A 152 -0.15 11.57 13.29
N THR A 153 0.05 10.93 12.13
CA THR A 153 1.01 11.37 11.10
C THR A 153 0.68 12.77 10.57
N VAL A 154 -0.58 13.20 10.62
CA VAL A 154 -0.98 14.54 10.19
C VAL A 154 -0.61 15.56 11.28
N PRO A 155 0.09 16.66 10.97
CA PRO A 155 0.44 17.66 11.98
C PRO A 155 -0.79 18.27 12.67
N ARG A 156 -0.68 18.58 13.98
CA ARG A 156 -1.76 19.23 14.75
C ARG A 156 -2.22 20.56 14.14
N SER A 157 -1.32 21.30 13.51
CA SER A 157 -1.64 22.54 12.77
C SER A 157 -2.62 22.33 11.61
N VAL A 158 -2.71 21.11 11.08
CA VAL A 158 -3.65 20.72 10.00
C VAL A 158 -4.91 20.06 10.56
N ARG A 159 -4.76 19.21 11.59
CA ARG A 159 -5.88 18.53 12.26
C ARG A 159 -6.78 19.47 13.07
N GLY A 160 -6.22 20.54 13.63
CA GLY A 160 -6.95 21.41 14.55
C GLY A 160 -7.48 20.63 15.76
N ASN A 161 -8.71 20.92 16.19
CA ASN A 161 -9.40 20.22 17.31
C ASN A 161 -10.23 19.02 16.84
N LEU A 162 -9.90 18.43 15.70
CA LEU A 162 -10.69 17.34 15.11
C LEU A 162 -10.48 16.03 15.88
N LYS A 163 -11.57 15.30 16.12
CA LYS A 163 -11.53 13.94 16.71
C LYS A 163 -11.51 12.89 15.61
N LEU A 164 -10.79 11.79 15.83
CA LEU A 164 -10.71 10.67 14.88
C LEU A 164 -12.10 10.11 14.52
N ASN A 165 -13.01 10.03 15.50
CA ASN A 165 -14.38 9.57 15.28
C ASN A 165 -15.17 10.49 14.32
N ASP A 166 -14.99 11.81 14.44
CA ASP A 166 -15.67 12.77 13.55
C ASP A 166 -15.10 12.70 12.13
N LEU A 167 -13.78 12.45 11.99
CA LEU A 167 -13.12 12.25 10.70
C LEU A 167 -13.59 10.96 10.01
N ASN A 168 -13.62 9.84 10.73
CA ASN A 168 -14.07 8.55 10.20
C ASN A 168 -15.55 8.56 9.84
N MET A 169 -16.38 9.26 10.62
CA MET A 169 -17.79 9.48 10.27
C MET A 169 -17.93 10.22 8.94
N LEU A 170 -17.18 11.32 8.76
CA LEU A 170 -17.20 12.09 7.51
C LEU A 170 -16.70 11.25 6.33
N TYR A 171 -15.65 10.45 6.52
CA TYR A 171 -15.12 9.57 5.48
C TYR A 171 -16.12 8.49 5.06
N LYS A 172 -16.81 7.84 6.01
CA LYS A 172 -17.87 6.88 5.73
C LYS A 172 -19.02 7.49 4.93
N GLN A 173 -19.49 8.66 5.36
CA GLN A 173 -20.56 9.38 4.67
C GLN A 173 -20.14 9.78 3.25
N LEU A 174 -18.87 10.13 3.05
CA LEU A 174 -18.32 10.43 1.73
C LEU A 174 -18.23 9.18 0.86
N SER A 175 -17.69 8.08 1.38
CA SER A 175 -17.62 6.82 0.64
C SER A 175 -19.01 6.32 0.24
N GLU A 176 -20.00 6.41 1.14
CA GLU A 176 -21.38 6.02 0.86
C GLU A 176 -22.01 6.90 -0.23
N TYR A 177 -21.72 8.20 -0.23
CA TYR A 177 -22.17 9.11 -1.29
C TYR A 177 -21.57 8.72 -2.65
N PHE A 178 -20.30 8.35 -2.71
CA PHE A 178 -19.61 7.99 -3.94
C PHE A 178 -19.78 6.52 -4.35
N SER A 179 -20.46 5.69 -3.55
CA SER A 179 -20.80 4.29 -3.91
C SER A 179 -21.75 4.20 -5.11
N ASP A 180 -22.57 5.24 -5.34
CA ASP A 180 -23.42 5.34 -6.51
C ASP A 180 -22.59 5.74 -7.74
N LYS A 181 -22.54 4.86 -8.74
CA LYS A 181 -21.68 4.96 -9.94
C LYS A 181 -21.88 6.23 -10.79
N ASP A 182 -22.93 7.00 -10.55
CA ASP A 182 -23.30 8.20 -11.32
C ASP A 182 -23.02 9.52 -10.58
N ARG A 183 -22.42 9.49 -9.37
CA ARG A 183 -22.23 10.72 -8.58
C ARG A 183 -20.86 11.36 -8.80
N GLY A 184 -20.89 12.51 -9.46
CA GLY A 184 -19.73 13.40 -9.63
C GLY A 184 -19.30 14.12 -8.34
N PRO A 185 -18.25 14.95 -8.42
CA PRO A 185 -17.66 15.66 -7.28
C PRO A 185 -18.70 16.46 -6.46
N ILE A 186 -18.54 16.45 -5.14
CA ILE A 186 -19.49 17.09 -4.21
C ILE A 186 -18.90 18.38 -3.65
N SER A 187 -19.68 19.47 -3.63
CA SER A 187 -19.26 20.72 -2.99
C SER A 187 -19.49 20.72 -1.49
N THR A 188 -18.69 21.49 -0.75
CA THR A 188 -18.86 21.67 0.70
C THR A 188 -20.25 22.20 1.08
N GLN A 189 -20.85 23.03 0.23
CA GLN A 189 -22.22 23.53 0.41
C GLN A 189 -23.27 22.42 0.26
N ARG A 190 -23.07 21.49 -0.69
CA ARG A 190 -23.96 20.34 -0.89
C ARG A 190 -23.81 19.33 0.25
N MET A 191 -22.60 19.11 0.75
CA MET A 191 -22.36 18.25 1.92
C MET A 191 -23.09 18.76 3.17
N LYS A 192 -23.08 20.07 3.43
CA LYS A 192 -23.86 20.67 4.54
C LYS A 192 -25.37 20.48 4.36
N LYS A 193 -25.87 20.55 3.12
CA LYS A 193 -27.28 20.25 2.80
C LYS A 193 -27.64 18.77 3.00
N LEU A 194 -26.67 17.86 2.86
CA LEU A 194 -26.81 16.42 3.14
C LEU A 194 -26.57 16.08 4.63
N ASN A 195 -26.56 17.09 5.51
CA ASN A 195 -26.37 16.92 6.95
C ASN A 195 -25.03 16.29 7.35
N MET A 196 -24.00 16.41 6.50
CA MET A 196 -22.64 15.96 6.80
C MET A 196 -21.93 16.97 7.71
N LYS A 197 -21.20 16.48 8.72
CA LYS A 197 -20.38 17.32 9.60
C LYS A 197 -19.07 17.70 8.92
N VAL A 198 -19.13 18.67 8.01
CA VAL A 198 -17.95 19.14 7.26
C VAL A 198 -17.24 20.24 8.03
N SER A 199 -16.02 19.94 8.50
CA SER A 199 -15.07 20.94 8.98
C SER A 199 -13.92 21.10 7.97
N ASP A 200 -13.39 22.31 7.87
CA ASP A 200 -12.26 22.62 6.98
C ASP A 200 -11.01 21.82 7.37
N SER A 201 -10.79 21.60 8.68
CA SER A 201 -9.71 20.76 9.17
C SER A 201 -9.91 19.27 8.83
N ALA A 202 -11.15 18.76 8.83
CA ALA A 202 -11.41 17.37 8.41
C ALA A 202 -11.11 17.15 6.93
N LEU A 203 -11.53 18.08 6.06
CA LEU A 203 -11.20 17.99 4.63
C LEU A 203 -9.70 18.09 4.38
N LYS A 204 -9.01 19.03 5.04
CA LYS A 204 -7.55 19.16 4.94
C LYS A 204 -6.81 17.93 5.47
N THR A 205 -7.33 17.30 6.53
CA THR A 205 -6.77 16.06 7.08
C THR A 205 -6.96 14.90 6.10
N LEU A 206 -8.15 14.70 5.54
CA LEU A 206 -8.40 13.69 4.51
C LEU A 206 -7.58 13.95 3.24
N GLN A 207 -7.38 15.22 2.86
CA GLN A 207 -6.53 15.60 1.75
C GLN A 207 -5.06 15.27 2.01
N HIS A 208 -4.56 15.53 3.22
CA HIS A 208 -3.20 15.19 3.61
C HIS A 208 -2.97 13.66 3.59
N LEU A 209 -4.00 12.90 3.98
CA LEU A 209 -4.03 11.45 3.90
C LEU A 209 -4.25 10.91 2.47
N LYS A 210 -4.38 11.80 1.47
CA LYS A 210 -4.65 11.48 0.06
C LYS A 210 -5.91 10.63 -0.15
N ILE A 211 -6.87 10.77 0.74
CA ILE A 211 -8.18 10.08 0.68
C ILE A 211 -9.15 10.86 -0.21
N ILE A 212 -9.03 12.19 -0.22
CA ILE A 212 -9.85 13.08 -1.05
C ILE A 212 -8.98 14.07 -1.81
N GLU A 213 -9.48 14.53 -2.95
CA GLU A 213 -8.92 15.64 -3.69
C GLU A 213 -9.87 16.85 -3.64
N LEU A 214 -9.28 18.04 -3.51
CA LEU A 214 -10.00 19.32 -3.49
C LEU A 214 -9.60 20.10 -4.75
N ASP A 215 -10.53 20.30 -5.68
CA ASP A 215 -10.31 21.17 -6.84
C ASP A 215 -10.24 22.65 -6.41
N LYS A 216 -9.65 23.51 -7.24
CA LYS A 216 -9.57 24.98 -7.06
C LYS A 216 -10.94 25.64 -6.85
N LYS A 217 -12.02 24.93 -7.19
CA LYS A 217 -13.43 25.33 -7.00
C LYS A 217 -14.06 24.84 -5.68
N GLY A 218 -13.30 24.14 -4.82
CA GLY A 218 -13.79 23.60 -3.55
C GLY A 218 -14.70 22.37 -3.69
N LEU A 219 -14.54 21.63 -4.80
CA LEU A 219 -15.23 20.36 -5.04
C LEU A 219 -14.38 19.21 -4.50
N VAL A 220 -15.02 18.31 -3.77
CA VAL A 220 -14.43 17.12 -3.16
C VAL A 220 -14.67 15.94 -4.09
N SER A 221 -13.61 15.24 -4.48
CA SER A 221 -13.66 13.92 -5.12
C SER A 221 -12.99 12.89 -4.21
N LEU A 222 -13.57 11.69 -4.12
CA LEU A 222 -12.91 10.57 -3.44
C LEU A 222 -11.78 10.07 -4.35
N VAL A 223 -10.56 10.03 -3.83
CA VAL A 223 -9.47 9.36 -4.53
C VAL A 223 -9.66 7.88 -4.24
N ALA A 224 -10.02 7.09 -5.25
CA ALA A 224 -10.07 5.64 -5.09
C ALA A 224 -8.72 5.19 -4.56
N LYS A 225 -8.70 4.59 -3.36
CA LYS A 225 -7.50 3.94 -2.83
C LYS A 225 -7.10 2.93 -3.90
N THR A 226 -6.04 3.23 -4.65
CA THR A 226 -5.35 2.25 -5.46
C THR A 226 -4.89 1.21 -4.47
N GLY A 227 -5.66 0.12 -4.37
CA GLY A 227 -5.32 -1.02 -3.57
C GLY A 227 -3.93 -1.46 -3.99
N THR A 228 -2.96 -1.25 -3.12
CA THR A 228 -1.77 -2.08 -3.07
C THR A 228 -2.24 -3.48 -2.72
N LYS A 229 -2.58 -4.24 -3.78
CA LYS A 229 -2.46 -5.69 -3.79
C LYS A 229 -1.08 -6.03 -4.33
#